data_AF-A0A839V4B0-F1
#
_entry.id   AF-A0A839V4B0-F1
#
_cell.length_a   1.000
_cell.length_b   1.000
_cell.length_c   1.000
_cell.angle_alpha   90.00
_cell.angle_beta   90.00
_cell.angle_gamma   90.00
#
_symmetry.space_group_name_H-M   'P 1'
#
loop_
_entity.id
_entity.type
_entity.pdbx_description
1 polymer ?
#
loop_
_entity_poly.entity_id
_entity_poly.type
_entity_poly.pdbx_seq_one_letter_code
_entity_poly.pdbx_strand_id
1 'polypeptide(L)'
;MGKLKLGPIADQKPVKLSVELPAALHRDLVAYGEALGRESGQTPVDPVRLIVPMLERFIATDRGFAKSRRGDPGSGGGDGSTARP
;
A
#
# COMPACT_ATOMS: atom_id res chain seq x y z
N MET A 1 23.03 29.21 -1.71
CA MET A 1 22.89 28.06 -0.79
C MET A 1 21.54 27.42 -1.05
N GLY A 2 21.52 26.17 -1.53
CA GLY A 2 20.33 25.54 -2.10
C GLY A 2 19.35 25.04 -1.03
N LYS A 3 18.09 25.49 -1.08
CA LYS A 3 17.00 24.88 -0.31
C LYS A 3 16.87 23.42 -0.70
N LEU A 4 17.04 22.52 0.26
CA LEU A 4 16.70 21.11 0.11
C LEU A 4 15.21 21.00 -0.24
N LYS A 5 14.90 20.29 -1.33
CA LYS A 5 13.52 20.10 -1.84
C LYS A 5 12.76 18.97 -1.12
N LEU A 6 13.36 18.35 -0.12
CA LEU A 6 12.62 17.43 0.75
C LEU A 6 11.90 18.26 1.81
N GLY A 7 10.57 18.34 1.68
CA GLY A 7 9.70 18.65 2.81
C GLY A 7 9.88 17.59 3.91
N PRO A 8 9.31 17.81 5.11
CA PRO A 8 9.38 16.84 6.20
C PRO A 8 8.99 15.45 5.69
N ILE A 9 9.84 14.45 5.91
CA ILE A 9 9.51 13.07 5.59
C ILE A 9 8.28 12.74 6.43
N ALA A 10 7.16 12.44 5.78
CA ALA A 10 5.92 12.08 6.45
C ALA A 10 6.22 10.94 7.43
N ASP A 11 6.01 11.20 8.72
CA ASP A 11 6.19 10.22 9.77
C ASP A 11 5.05 9.19 9.64
N GLN A 12 5.25 8.22 8.74
CA GLN A 12 4.31 7.13 8.51
C GLN A 12 4.40 6.18 9.70
N LYS A 13 3.80 6.59 10.81
CA LYS A 13 3.76 5.80 12.02
C LYS A 13 3.03 4.48 11.72
N PRO A 14 3.70 3.33 11.87
CA PRO A 14 3.07 2.05 11.56
C PRO A 14 1.88 1.82 12.50
N VAL A 15 0.72 1.53 11.92
CA VAL A 15 -0.49 1.17 12.67
C VAL A 15 -0.52 -0.35 12.81
N LYS A 16 -0.57 -0.84 14.06
CA LYS A 16 -0.76 -2.27 14.33
C LYS A 16 -2.23 -2.62 14.19
N LEU A 17 -2.53 -3.60 13.34
CA LEU A 17 -3.85 -4.15 13.14
C LEU A 17 -3.84 -5.63 13.53
N SER A 18 -4.85 -6.06 14.30
CA SER A 18 -5.12 -7.48 14.53
C SER A 18 -6.25 -7.89 13.60
N VAL A 19 -6.04 -8.96 12.82
CA VAL A 19 -7.00 -9.47 11.86
C VAL A 19 -7.24 -10.95 12.10
N GLU A 20 -8.49 -11.37 12.02
CA GLU A 20 -8.87 -12.77 12.02
C GLU A 20 -9.03 -13.24 10.58
N LEU A 21 -8.37 -14.36 10.24
CA LEU A 21 -8.42 -14.93 8.90
C LEU A 21 -9.12 -16.29 8.96
N PRO A 22 -9.98 -16.62 7.99
CA PRO A 22 -10.48 -17.97 7.84
C PRO A 22 -9.31 -18.96 7.70
N ALA A 23 -9.43 -20.13 8.33
CA ALA A 23 -8.35 -21.13 8.32
C ALA A 23 -7.95 -21.57 6.91
N ALA A 24 -8.90 -21.60 5.96
CA ALA A 24 -8.62 -21.89 4.56
C ALA A 24 -7.69 -20.83 3.94
N LEU A 25 -8.01 -19.54 4.12
CA LEU A 25 -7.21 -18.44 3.59
C LEU A 25 -5.79 -18.43 4.18
N HIS A 26 -5.63 -18.72 5.48
CA HIS A 26 -4.31 -18.83 6.08
C HIS A 26 -3.47 -19.94 5.41
N ARG A 27 -4.06 -21.12 5.17
CA ARG A 27 -3.36 -22.22 4.47
C ARG A 27 -2.95 -21.82 3.06
N ASP A 28 -3.83 -21.13 2.33
CA ASP A 28 -3.54 -20.66 0.98
C ASP A 28 -2.40 -19.63 0.97
N LEU A 29 -2.35 -18.73 1.95
CA LEU A 29 -1.25 -17.78 2.10
C LEU A 29 0.09 -18.46 2.44
N VAL A 30 0.07 -19.51 3.26
CA VAL A 30 1.28 -20.34 3.53
C VAL A 30 1.76 -20.99 2.24
N ALA A 31 0.86 -21.65 1.50
CA ALA A 31 1.21 -22.30 0.23
C ALA A 31 1.74 -21.28 -0.80
N TYR A 32 1.15 -20.09 -0.87
CA TYR A 32 1.62 -19.01 -1.74
C TYR A 32 3.02 -18.53 -1.34
N GLY A 33 3.28 -18.35 -0.04
CA GLY A 33 4.59 -17.95 0.47
C GLY A 33 5.69 -18.99 0.18
N GLU A 34 5.36 -20.27 0.25
CA GLU A 34 6.26 -21.35 -0.18
C GLU A 34 6.54 -21.31 -1.68
N ALA A 35 5.50 -21.18 -2.51
CA ALA A 35 5.64 -21.11 -3.96
C ALA A 35 6.52 -19.93 -4.38
N LEU A 36 6.31 -18.76 -3.78
CA LEU A 36 7.09 -17.55 -4.05
C LEU A 36 8.55 -17.70 -3.63
N GLY A 37 8.82 -18.32 -2.47
CA GLY A 37 10.18 -18.64 -2.03
C GLY A 37 10.88 -19.58 -3.01
N ARG A 38 10.20 -20.65 -3.43
CA ARG A 38 10.72 -21.61 -4.42
C ARG A 38 11.04 -20.95 -5.76
N GLU A 39 10.17 -20.08 -6.26
CA GLU A 39 10.36 -19.37 -7.54
C GLU A 39 11.54 -18.40 -7.49
N SER A 40 11.70 -17.69 -6.38
CA SER A 40 12.78 -16.72 -6.18
C SER A 40 14.11 -17.33 -5.73
N GLY A 41 14.15 -18.65 -5.47
CA GLY A 41 15.30 -19.33 -4.88
C GLY A 41 15.60 -18.90 -3.44
N GLN A 42 14.61 -18.33 -2.75
CA GLN A 42 14.71 -17.84 -1.37
C GLN A 42 13.92 -18.73 -0.42
N THR A 43 14.05 -18.47 0.88
CA THR A 43 13.23 -19.13 1.88
C THR A 43 11.75 -18.78 1.70
N PRO A 44 10.82 -19.67 2.07
CA PRO A 44 9.40 -19.39 2.08
C PRO A 44 9.08 -18.06 2.78
N VAL A 45 8.19 -17.27 2.18
CA VAL A 45 7.76 -15.98 2.72
C VAL A 45 6.67 -16.21 3.76
N ASP A 46 6.82 -15.61 4.94
CA ASP A 46 5.79 -15.63 5.99
C ASP A 46 4.47 -15.03 5.46
N PRO A 47 3.32 -15.71 5.63
CA PRO A 47 1.99 -15.19 5.30
C PRO A 47 1.76 -13.74 5.72
N VAL A 48 2.18 -13.35 6.93
CA VAL A 48 1.95 -12.00 7.47
C VAL A 48 2.68 -10.94 6.63
N ARG A 49 3.86 -11.28 6.10
CA ARG A 49 4.67 -10.39 5.26
C ARG A 49 4.10 -10.23 3.85
N LEU A 50 3.21 -11.14 3.43
CA LEU A 50 2.52 -11.05 2.14
C LEU A 50 1.30 -10.12 2.20
N ILE A 51 0.61 -10.08 3.35
CA ILE A 51 -0.67 -9.35 3.50
C ILE A 51 -0.52 -7.88 3.13
N VAL A 52 0.49 -7.19 3.68
CA VAL A 52 0.70 -5.76 3.44
C VAL A 52 0.92 -5.43 1.96
N PRO A 53 1.93 -5.99 1.25
CA PRO A 53 2.15 -5.67 -0.16
C PRO A 53 1.00 -6.13 -1.06
N MET A 54 0.28 -7.21 -0.72
CA MET A 54 -0.92 -7.62 -1.45
C MET A 54 -2.05 -6.58 -1.33
N LEU A 55 -2.31 -6.07 -0.11
CA LEU A 55 -3.32 -5.04 0.11
C LEU A 55 -2.95 -3.71 -0.55
N GLU A 56 -1.67 -3.30 -0.48
CA GLU A 56 -1.18 -2.12 -1.20
C GLU A 56 -1.40 -2.25 -2.71
N ARG A 57 -1.03 -3.40 -3.28
CA ARG A 57 -1.23 -3.66 -4.72
C ARG A 57 -2.71 -3.67 -5.09
N PHE A 58 -3.55 -4.28 -4.25
CA PHE A 58 -4.99 -4.30 -4.45
C PHE A 58 -5.57 -2.88 -4.49
N ILE A 59 -5.31 -2.06 -3.47
CA ILE A 59 -5.80 -0.67 -3.38
C ILE A 59 -5.26 0.19 -4.54
N ALA A 60 -3.99 0.02 -4.90
CA ALA A 60 -3.36 0.79 -5.97
C ALA A 60 -3.94 0.47 -7.36
N THR A 61 -4.39 -0.77 -7.58
CA THR A 61 -4.87 -1.25 -8.88
C THR A 61 -6.40 -1.24 -9.02
N ASP A 62 -7.13 -1.11 -7.90
CA ASP A 62 -8.59 -1.00 -7.91
C ASP A 62 -9.05 0.32 -8.55
N ARG A 63 -9.50 0.24 -9.80
CA ARG A 63 -10.04 1.39 -10.55
C ARG A 63 -11.35 1.90 -9.98
N GLY A 64 -12.17 1.04 -9.36
CA GLY A 64 -13.41 1.43 -8.70
C GLY A 64 -13.11 2.35 -7.52
N PHE A 65 -12.14 1.94 -6.70
CA PHE A 65 -11.61 2.76 -5.61
C PHE A 65 -10.92 4.04 -6.12
N ALA A 66 -10.14 3.96 -7.19
CA ALA A 66 -9.51 5.15 -7.77
C ALA A 66 -10.52 6.20 -8.27
N LYS A 67 -11.69 5.77 -8.75
CA LYS A 67 -12.78 6.67 -9.17
C LYS A 67 -13.49 7.31 -7.98
N SER A 68 -13.77 6.56 -6.92
CA SER A 68 -14.42 7.12 -5.72
C SER A 68 -13.56 8.19 -5.04
N ARG A 69 -12.23 7.99 -4.99
CA ARG A 69 -11.30 9.01 -4.46
C ARG A 69 -11.28 10.32 -5.25
N ARG A 70 -11.54 10.29 -6.56
CA ARG A 70 -11.57 11.49 -7.41
C ARG A 70 -12.89 12.25 -7.32
N GLY A 71 -13.97 11.58 -6.92
CA GLY A 71 -15.28 12.17 -6.71
C GLY A 71 -15.43 12.85 -5.35
N ASP A 72 -14.43 12.76 -4.47
CA ASP A 72 -14.40 13.43 -3.17
C ASP A 72 -13.61 14.75 -3.27
N PRO A 73 -14.26 15.92 -3.39
CA PRO A 73 -13.60 17.21 -3.50
C PRO A 73 -12.83 17.60 -2.22
N GLY A 74 -12.86 16.80 -1.15
CA GLY A 74 -12.17 17.08 0.12
C GLY A 74 -10.70 16.67 0.20
N SER A 75 -10.15 15.92 -0.77
CA SER A 75 -8.80 15.34 -0.65
C SER A 75 -7.81 15.74 -1.77
N GLY A 76 -8.12 16.80 -2.51
CA GLY A 76 -7.20 17.43 -3.45
C GLY A 76 -6.58 18.66 -2.82
N GLY A 77 -5.38 18.52 -2.24
CA GLY A 77 -4.56 19.67 -1.83
C GLY A 77 -4.45 20.65 -2.99
N GLY A 78 -5.08 21.82 -2.82
CA GLY A 78 -4.98 22.92 -3.74
C GLY A 78 -3.57 23.48 -3.69
N ASP A 79 -2.76 23.13 -4.67
CA ASP A 79 -1.64 23.97 -5.06
C ASP A 79 -1.60 24.06 -6.58
N GLY A 80 -1.78 25.28 -7.08
CA GLY A 80 -2.12 25.55 -8.46
C GLY A 80 -2.31 27.03 -8.73
N SER A 81 -1.28 27.81 -8.36
CA SER A 81 -0.99 29.15 -8.87
C SER A 81 -1.66 29.49 -10.21
N THR A 82 -2.48 30.54 -10.24
CA THR A 82 -2.56 31.49 -11.34
C THR A 82 -3.07 32.82 -10.79
N ALA A 83 -2.14 33.69 -10.37
CA ALA A 83 -2.39 35.11 -10.19
C ALA A 83 -1.61 35.89 -11.26
N ARG A 84 -2.37 36.38 -12.23
CA ARG A 84 -2.11 37.52 -13.14
C ARG A 84 -3.49 38.18 -13.34
N PRO A 85 -3.60 39.50 -13.52
CA PRO A 85 -2.81 40.33 -14.45
C PRO A 85 -1.65 41.10 -13.83
#